data_AF-A0A9X6AAC8-F1
#
_entry.id   AF-A0A9X6AAC8-F1
#
_cell.length_a   1.000
_cell.length_b   1.000
_cell.length_c   1.000
_cell.angle_alpha   90.00
_cell.angle_beta   90.00
_cell.angle_gamma   90.00
#
_symmetry.space_group_name_H-M   'P 1'
#
loop_
_entity.id
_entity.type
_entity.pdbx_description
1 polymer ?
#
loop_
_entity_poly.entity_id
_entity_poly.type
_entity_poly.pdbx_seq_one_letter_code
_entity_poly.pdbx_strand_id
1 'polypeptide(L)'
;VRTLESVPESSIHYTAARVAAVRARLRQRLAEEAAAAAFLDDLTAAAGQVEALDGYGLDAVRREQLSTEVLGCALDWVLSGSRSSAPHSGGGPVLLGSEVDERGLRFALERSYRTLARLARGGEERIDLVERANRYRPRTWV
;
A
#
# COMPACT_ATOMS: atom_id res chain seq x y z
N VAL A 1 7.69 7.16 14.25
CA VAL A 1 8.20 7.21 12.85
C VAL A 1 9.38 8.16 12.67
N ARG A 2 9.38 9.33 13.33
CA ARG A 2 10.41 10.39 13.22
C ARG A 2 11.88 9.93 13.27
N THR A 3 12.21 8.88 14.04
CA THR A 3 13.56 8.31 14.14
C THR A 3 13.98 7.45 12.94
N LEU A 4 13.02 6.88 12.21
CA LEU A 4 13.27 6.10 10.98
C LEU A 4 13.37 7.00 9.75
N GLU A 5 12.70 8.16 9.79
CA GLU A 5 12.75 9.17 8.73
C GLU A 5 14.03 10.00 8.76
N SER A 6 14.72 10.04 9.90
CA SER A 6 15.97 10.79 10.08
C SER A 6 17.21 10.05 9.57
N VAL A 7 17.07 8.84 9.03
CA VAL A 7 18.18 8.12 8.41
C VAL A 7 18.53 8.80 7.08
N PRO A 8 19.77 9.30 6.89
CA PRO A 8 20.15 9.99 5.66
C PRO A 8 20.21 9.04 4.47
N GLU A 9 19.98 9.59 3.27
CA GLU A 9 19.97 8.86 2.00
C GLU A 9 21.30 8.15 1.69
N SER A 10 22.41 8.67 2.21
CA SER A 10 23.75 8.10 2.05
C SER A 10 23.99 6.84 2.90
N SER A 11 23.08 6.47 3.79
CA SER A 11 23.22 5.31 4.67
C SER A 11 22.86 4.01 3.95
N ILE A 12 23.65 2.95 4.15
CA ILE A 12 23.32 1.60 3.65
C ILE A 12 21.99 1.04 4.20
N HIS A 13 21.50 1.60 5.31
CA HIS A 13 20.24 1.20 5.94
C HIS A 13 19.04 2.07 5.50
N TYR A 14 19.24 3.03 4.60
CA TYR A 14 18.21 3.98 4.18
C TYR A 14 16.92 3.29 3.72
N THR A 15 17.05 2.33 2.79
CA THR A 15 15.92 1.57 2.25
C THR A 15 15.19 0.79 3.35
N ALA A 16 15.92 0.11 4.23
CA ALA A 16 15.33 -0.66 5.34
C ALA A 16 14.60 0.25 6.35
N ALA A 17 15.18 1.41 6.69
CA ALA A 17 14.58 2.39 7.58
C ALA A 17 13.30 2.99 6.97
N ARG A 18 13.32 3.29 5.68
CA ARG A 18 12.14 3.77 4.93
C ARG A 18 11.03 2.72 4.87
N VAL A 19 11.34 1.45 4.62
CA VAL A 19 10.37 0.34 4.73
C VAL A 19 9.76 0.25 6.13
N ALA A 20 10.60 0.32 7.16
CA ALA A 20 10.13 0.29 8.54
C ALA A 20 9.25 1.50 8.89
N ALA A 21 9.55 2.68 8.34
CA ALA A 21 8.74 3.89 8.51
C ALA A 21 7.35 3.75 7.88
N VAL A 22 7.25 3.22 6.65
CA VAL A 22 5.96 2.91 5.99
C VAL A 22 5.13 1.99 6.87
N ARG A 23 5.69 0.85 7.29
CA ARG A 23 5.01 -0.12 8.16
C ARG A 23 4.64 0.43 9.54
N ALA A 24 5.41 1.38 10.07
CA ALA A 24 5.10 2.03 11.34
C ALA A 24 3.89 2.96 11.21
N ARG A 25 3.78 3.74 10.13
CA ARG A 25 2.61 4.60 9.85
C ARG A 25 1.34 3.76 9.70
N LEU A 26 1.40 2.68 8.92
CA LEU A 26 0.26 1.78 8.72
C LEU A 26 -0.25 1.17 10.04
N ARG A 27 0.65 0.85 10.98
CA ARG A 27 0.29 0.32 12.31
C ARG A 27 -0.28 1.36 13.26
N GLN A 28 0.14 2.62 13.16
CA GLN A 28 -0.30 3.69 14.08
C GLN A 28 -1.82 3.91 13.99
N ARG A 29 -2.40 3.70 12.81
CA ARG A 29 -3.85 3.72 12.59
C ARG A 29 -4.65 2.71 13.42
N LEU A 30 -4.12 1.52 13.65
CA LEU A 30 -4.81 0.53 14.50
C LEU A 30 -4.93 1.01 15.96
N ALA A 31 -4.12 1.99 16.37
CA ALA A 31 -4.12 2.54 17.72
C ALA A 31 -4.98 3.81 17.87
N GLU A 32 -5.29 4.53 16.79
CA GLU A 32 -6.05 5.80 16.85
C GLU A 32 -7.19 5.82 15.81
N GLU A 33 -8.43 5.55 16.24
CA GLU A 33 -9.65 5.66 15.41
C GLU A 33 -10.07 7.13 15.15
N ALA A 34 -9.43 8.11 15.80
CA ALA A 34 -9.97 9.46 15.96
C ALA A 34 -9.66 10.47 14.83
N ALA A 35 -8.91 10.12 13.78
CA ALA A 35 -8.59 11.07 12.69
C ALA A 35 -8.58 10.43 11.30
N ALA A 36 -9.77 10.15 10.76
CA ALA A 36 -9.96 9.63 9.40
C ALA A 36 -9.18 10.41 8.31
N ALA A 37 -9.11 11.75 8.45
CA ALA A 37 -8.39 12.61 7.52
C ALA A 37 -6.86 12.48 7.64
N ALA A 38 -6.33 12.43 8.87
CA ALA A 38 -4.88 12.27 9.08
C ALA A 38 -4.36 10.93 8.54
N PHE A 39 -5.20 9.89 8.58
CA PHE A 39 -4.80 8.60 8.04
C PHE A 39 -4.73 8.57 6.50
N LEU A 40 -5.56 9.35 5.80
CA LEU A 40 -5.43 9.49 4.35
C LEU A 40 -4.11 10.16 3.95
N ASP A 41 -3.66 11.16 4.73
CA ASP A 41 -2.36 11.79 4.54
C ASP A 41 -1.21 10.78 4.78
N ASP A 42 -1.32 9.95 5.82
CA ASP A 42 -0.35 8.88 6.10
C ASP A 42 -0.29 7.84 4.97
N LEU A 43 -1.44 7.43 4.41
CA LEU A 43 -1.51 6.54 3.25
C LEU A 43 -0.85 7.18 2.03
N THR A 44 -1.16 8.45 1.75
CA THR A 44 -0.61 9.19 0.61
C THR A 44 0.91 9.33 0.74
N ALA A 45 1.40 9.68 1.94
CA ALA A 45 2.82 9.74 2.24
C ALA A 45 3.50 8.36 2.12
N ALA A 46 2.85 7.30 2.58
CA ALA A 46 3.36 5.93 2.44
C ALA A 46 3.48 5.51 0.96
N ALA A 47 2.47 5.79 0.14
CA ALA A 47 2.50 5.51 -1.29
C ALA A 47 3.61 6.27 -2.02
N GLY A 48 3.71 7.59 -1.78
CA GLY A 48 4.78 8.40 -2.37
C GLY A 48 6.18 7.91 -1.96
N GLN A 49 6.32 7.39 -0.73
CA GLN A 49 7.59 6.81 -0.28
C GLN A 49 7.90 5.47 -0.96
N VAL A 50 6.90 4.62 -1.23
CA VAL A 50 7.09 3.38 -2.00
C VAL A 50 7.51 3.70 -3.44
N GLU A 51 6.91 4.72 -4.06
CA GLU A 51 7.29 5.19 -5.41
C GLU A 51 8.71 5.75 -5.43
N ALA A 52 9.09 6.57 -4.44
CA ALA A 52 10.43 7.13 -4.35
C ALA A 52 11.52 6.05 -4.19
N LEU A 53 11.25 5.00 -3.41
CA LEU A 53 12.22 3.92 -3.16
C LEU A 53 12.62 3.13 -4.42
N ASP A 54 11.80 3.17 -5.48
CA ASP A 54 12.16 2.59 -6.79
C ASP A 54 13.44 3.25 -7.35
N GLY A 55 13.54 4.58 -7.25
CA GLY A 55 14.72 5.34 -7.66
C GLY A 55 15.97 5.09 -6.82
N TYR A 56 15.82 4.46 -5.64
CA TYR A 56 16.92 4.12 -4.74
C TYR A 56 17.30 2.63 -4.80
N GLY A 57 16.87 1.91 -5.84
CA GLY A 57 17.27 0.52 -6.09
C GLY A 57 16.55 -0.50 -5.20
N LEU A 58 15.35 -0.18 -4.70
CA LEU A 58 14.50 -1.18 -4.06
C LEU A 58 14.14 -2.26 -5.09
N ASP A 59 14.34 -3.53 -4.74
CA ASP A 59 14.00 -4.63 -5.64
C ASP A 59 12.49 -4.72 -5.89
N ALA A 60 12.12 -5.15 -7.10
CA ALA A 60 10.73 -5.18 -7.55
C ALA A 60 9.82 -6.02 -6.65
N VAL A 61 10.33 -7.09 -6.03
CA VAL A 61 9.55 -7.93 -5.11
C VAL A 61 9.21 -7.14 -3.85
N ARG A 62 10.20 -6.53 -3.19
CA ARG A 62 9.97 -5.72 -2.00
C ARG A 62 9.09 -4.52 -2.27
N ARG A 63 9.26 -3.87 -3.43
CA ARG A 63 8.39 -2.77 -3.86
C ARG A 63 6.93 -3.21 -3.93
N GLU A 64 6.65 -4.29 -4.65
CA GLU A 64 5.27 -4.79 -4.78
C GLU A 64 4.71 -5.30 -3.46
N GLN A 65 5.52 -5.88 -2.56
CA GLN A 65 5.08 -6.24 -1.21
C GLN A 65 4.61 -5.00 -0.43
N LEU A 66 5.38 -3.91 -0.45
CA LEU A 66 4.98 -2.66 0.21
C LEU A 66 3.75 -2.05 -0.43
N SER A 67 3.64 -2.10 -1.76
CA SER A 67 2.42 -1.69 -2.46
C SER A 67 1.20 -2.47 -1.96
N THR A 68 1.30 -3.81 -1.79
CA THR A 68 0.17 -4.60 -1.24
C THR A 68 -0.18 -4.23 0.20
N GLU A 69 0.80 -3.87 1.03
CA GLU A 69 0.54 -3.42 2.41
C GLU A 69 -0.20 -2.08 2.43
N VAL A 70 0.27 -1.09 1.66
CA VAL A 70 -0.34 0.24 1.57
C VAL A 70 -1.75 0.16 0.98
N LEU A 71 -1.93 -0.58 -0.13
CA LEU A 71 -3.22 -0.76 -0.78
C LEU A 71 -4.20 -1.54 0.12
N GLY A 72 -3.73 -2.55 0.86
CA GLY A 72 -4.53 -3.32 1.81
C GLY A 72 -5.07 -2.43 2.93
N CYS A 73 -4.20 -1.63 3.56
CA CYS A 73 -4.62 -0.67 4.57
C CYS A 73 -5.59 0.38 4.03
N ALA A 74 -5.38 0.86 2.79
CA ALA A 74 -6.32 1.77 2.15
C ALA A 74 -7.69 1.11 1.92
N LEU A 75 -7.72 -0.16 1.48
CA LEU A 75 -8.97 -0.89 1.29
C LEU A 75 -9.72 -1.07 2.61
N ASP A 76 -9.03 -1.47 3.67
CA ASP A 76 -9.61 -1.60 5.00
C ASP A 76 -10.19 -0.26 5.49
N TRP A 77 -9.55 0.86 5.17
CA TRP A 77 -10.07 2.21 5.44
C TRP A 77 -11.36 2.56 4.73
N VAL A 78 -11.43 2.24 3.44
CA VAL A 78 -12.66 2.44 2.69
C VAL A 78 -13.78 1.54 3.25
N LEU A 79 -13.48 0.28 3.56
CA LEU A 79 -14.45 -0.68 4.09
C LEU A 79 -14.94 -0.33 5.51
N SER A 80 -14.12 0.32 6.35
CA SER A 80 -14.54 0.82 7.66
C SER A 80 -15.50 2.03 7.59
N GLY A 81 -15.86 2.53 6.41
CA GLY A 81 -16.75 3.69 6.24
C GLY A 81 -16.11 5.04 6.59
N SER A 82 -14.81 5.05 6.91
CA SER A 82 -14.06 6.23 7.38
C SER A 82 -13.93 7.33 6.31
N ARG A 83 -14.11 6.98 5.02
CA ARG A 83 -14.14 7.91 3.89
C ARG A 83 -15.29 8.93 3.96
N SER A 84 -16.40 8.61 4.63
CA SER A 84 -17.58 9.48 4.70
C SER A 84 -17.35 10.79 5.47
N SER A 85 -16.23 10.91 6.20
CA SER A 85 -15.88 12.10 7.00
C SER A 85 -14.89 13.03 6.27
N ALA A 86 -14.37 12.65 5.11
CA ALA A 86 -13.40 13.45 4.36
C ALA A 86 -14.11 14.34 3.31
N PRO A 87 -13.81 15.65 3.23
CA PRO A 87 -14.44 16.54 2.26
C PRO A 87 -14.14 16.11 0.82
N HIS A 88 -15.18 15.93 0.01
CA HIS A 88 -15.09 15.56 -1.40
C HIS A 88 -14.87 16.80 -2.28
N SER A 89 -13.61 17.16 -2.52
CA SER A 89 -13.25 18.18 -3.50
C SER A 89 -12.60 17.52 -4.72
N GLY A 90 -13.37 17.31 -5.79
CA GLY A 90 -12.91 17.09 -7.17
C GLY A 90 -11.87 15.99 -7.42
N GLY A 91 -12.31 14.82 -7.93
CA GLY A 91 -11.44 13.67 -8.24
C GLY A 91 -10.97 12.98 -6.95
N GLY A 92 -11.33 11.71 -6.76
CA GLY A 92 -10.88 10.98 -5.57
C GLY A 92 -9.34 10.95 -5.48
N PRO A 93 -8.75 10.92 -4.27
CA PRO A 93 -7.30 10.76 -4.15
C PRO A 93 -6.85 9.49 -4.87
N VAL A 94 -5.67 9.55 -5.48
CA VAL A 94 -5.05 8.43 -6.21
C VAL A 94 -3.87 7.91 -5.40
N LEU A 95 -3.82 6.61 -5.20
CA LEU A 95 -2.79 5.91 -4.42
C LEU A 95 -2.16 4.84 -5.31
N LEU A 96 -0.86 4.95 -5.58
CA LEU A 96 -0.12 3.98 -6.41
C LEU A 96 -0.80 3.74 -7.78
N GLY A 97 -1.29 4.81 -8.40
CA GLY A 97 -1.99 4.77 -9.69
C GLY A 97 -3.42 4.20 -9.65
N SER A 98 -4.03 4.08 -8.47
CA SER A 98 -5.42 3.63 -8.28
C SER A 98 -6.25 4.67 -7.56
N GLU A 99 -7.52 4.83 -7.96
CA GLU A 99 -8.49 5.59 -7.18
C GLU A 99 -8.66 4.96 -5.79
N VAL A 100 -8.74 5.79 -4.75
CA VAL A 100 -8.99 5.38 -3.36
C VAL A 100 -10.49 5.15 -3.16
N ASP A 101 -10.99 4.14 -3.86
CA ASP A 101 -12.29 3.52 -3.63
C ASP A 101 -12.16 2.00 -3.61
N GLU A 102 -13.20 1.33 -3.12
CA GLU A 102 -13.18 -0.12 -2.92
C GLU A 102 -12.88 -0.90 -4.21
N ARG A 103 -13.40 -0.44 -5.36
CA ARG A 103 -13.23 -1.11 -6.65
C ARG A 103 -11.80 -0.91 -7.17
N GLY A 104 -11.33 0.33 -7.20
CA GLY A 104 -9.99 0.70 -7.62
C GLY A 104 -8.93 -0.04 -6.80
N LEU A 105 -9.03 0.03 -5.46
CA LEU A 105 -8.08 -0.60 -4.54
C LEU A 105 -8.05 -2.12 -4.68
N ARG A 106 -9.20 -2.77 -4.89
CA ARG A 106 -9.24 -4.21 -5.18
C ARG A 106 -8.56 -4.58 -6.49
N PHE A 107 -8.78 -3.80 -7.56
CA PHE A 107 -8.05 -4.02 -8.82
C PHE A 107 -6.54 -3.80 -8.67
N ALA A 108 -6.13 -2.80 -7.90
CA ALA A 108 -4.72 -2.55 -7.64
C ALA A 108 -4.08 -3.71 -6.86
N LEU A 109 -4.74 -4.19 -5.79
CA LEU A 109 -4.30 -5.36 -5.02
C LEU A 109 -4.20 -6.62 -5.88
N GLU A 110 -5.21 -6.90 -6.69
CA GLU A 110 -5.16 -8.02 -7.64
C GLU A 110 -3.92 -7.90 -8.54
N ARG A 111 -3.69 -6.73 -9.12
CA ARG A 111 -2.57 -6.47 -10.03
C ARG A 111 -1.22 -6.68 -9.35
N SER A 112 -1.04 -6.14 -8.14
CA SER A 112 0.19 -6.30 -7.36
C SER A 112 0.44 -7.75 -6.94
N TYR A 113 -0.58 -8.48 -6.48
CA TYR A 113 -0.42 -9.91 -6.18
C TYR A 113 -0.10 -10.74 -7.43
N ARG A 114 -0.67 -10.40 -8.60
CA ARG A 114 -0.28 -11.03 -9.87
C ARG A 114 1.17 -10.70 -10.26
N THR A 115 1.66 -9.49 -9.97
CA THR A 115 3.08 -9.15 -10.18
C THR A 115 3.98 -9.95 -9.26
N LEU A 116 3.66 -10.04 -7.97
CA LEU A 116 4.41 -10.88 -7.03
C LEU A 116 4.43 -12.34 -7.48
N ALA A 117 3.30 -12.88 -7.94
CA ALA A 117 3.23 -14.25 -8.46
C ALA A 117 4.14 -14.47 -9.69
N ARG A 118 4.31 -13.47 -10.55
CA ARG A 118 5.24 -13.53 -11.69
C ARG A 118 6.70 -13.49 -11.26
N LEU A 119 7.01 -12.84 -10.14
CA LEU A 119 8.36 -12.70 -9.60
C LEU A 119 8.76 -13.84 -8.65
N ALA A 120 7.77 -14.61 -8.16
CA ALA A 120 7.97 -15.73 -7.24
C ALA A 120 8.95 -16.76 -7.80
N ARG A 121 9.79 -17.30 -6.91
CA ARG A 121 10.85 -18.25 -7.30
C ARG A 121 10.38 -19.71 -7.22
N GLY A 122 9.35 -19.98 -6.42
CA GLY A 122 8.80 -21.31 -6.17
C GLY A 122 7.35 -21.48 -6.64
N GLY A 123 6.96 -22.73 -6.91
CA GLY A 123 5.61 -23.08 -7.33
C GLY A 123 4.55 -22.80 -6.27
N GLU A 124 4.81 -23.19 -5.02
CA GLU A 124 3.91 -22.96 -3.88
C GLU A 124 3.70 -21.47 -3.61
N GLU A 125 4.79 -20.70 -3.51
CA GLU A 125 4.74 -19.24 -3.33
C GLU A 125 3.89 -18.57 -4.43
N ARG A 126 4.09 -18.97 -5.69
CA ARG A 126 3.28 -18.47 -6.81
C ARG A 126 1.80 -18.83 -6.66
N ILE A 127 1.48 -20.05 -6.26
CA ILE A 127 0.10 -20.50 -6.04
C ILE A 127 -0.57 -19.64 -4.97
N ASP A 128 0.07 -19.48 -3.81
CA ASP A 128 -0.43 -18.65 -2.72
C ASP A 128 -0.73 -17.22 -3.19
N LEU A 129 0.20 -16.61 -3.93
CA LEU A 129 0.05 -15.25 -4.45
C LEU A 129 -1.07 -15.13 -5.48
N VAL A 130 -1.27 -16.13 -6.34
CA VAL A 130 -2.40 -16.17 -7.28
C VAL A 130 -3.72 -16.30 -6.52
N GLU A 131 -3.77 -17.13 -5.48
CA GLU A 131 -4.95 -17.23 -4.63
C GLU A 131 -5.26 -15.91 -3.93
N ARG A 132 -4.23 -15.20 -3.43
CA ARG A 132 -4.40 -13.84 -2.87
C ARG A 132 -4.98 -12.90 -3.92
N ALA A 133 -4.43 -12.88 -5.13
CA ALA A 133 -4.94 -12.04 -6.22
C ALA A 133 -6.42 -12.35 -6.52
N ASN A 134 -6.79 -13.62 -6.58
CA ASN A 134 -8.15 -14.04 -6.88
C ASN A 134 -9.17 -13.60 -5.81
N ARG A 135 -8.76 -13.49 -4.53
CA ARG A 135 -9.64 -12.97 -3.47
C ARG A 135 -10.04 -11.52 -3.65
N TYR A 136 -9.20 -10.71 -4.30
CA TYR A 136 -9.50 -9.30 -4.57
C TYR A 136 -10.23 -9.07 -5.88
N ARG A 137 -10.40 -10.11 -6.71
CA ARG A 137 -11.09 -9.97 -7.99
C ARG A 137 -12.50 -9.40 -7.77
N PRO A 138 -12.80 -8.19 -8.29
CA PRO A 138 -14.13 -7.60 -8.14
C PRO A 138 -15.16 -8.53 -8.77
N ARG A 139 -16.28 -8.78 -8.08
CA ARG A 139 -17.37 -9.62 -8.60
C ARG A 139 -18.14 -8.87 -9.68
N THR A 140 -17.53 -8.64 -10.83
CA THR A 140 -18.24 -8.31 -12.06
C THR A 140 -18.48 -9.60 -12.80
N TRP A 141 -19.75 -9.95 -12.88
CA TRP A 141 -20.33 -11.14 -13.49
C TRP A 141 -20.02 -11.17 -14.99
N VAL A 142 -19.89 -12.38 -15.54
CA VAL A 142 -20.14 -12.65 -16.97
C VAL A 142 -21.61 -12.34 -17.25
#